data_AF-A0A957QRA7-F1
#
_entry.id   AF-A0A957QRA7-F1
#
_cell.length_a   1.000
_cell.length_b   1.000
_cell.length_c   1.000
_cell.angle_alpha   90.00
_cell.angle_beta   90.00
_cell.angle_gamma   90.00
#
_symmetry.space_group_name_H-M   'P 1'
#
loop_
_entity.id
_entity.type
_entity.pdbx_description
1 polymer ?
#
loop_
_entity_poly.entity_id
_entity_poly.type
_entity_poly.pdbx_seq_one_letter_code
_entity_poly.pdbx_strand_id
1 'polypeptide(L)'
;SVFPIGVESPNHGAISIEIDPWDLTASPFGWHDTNGAAGAEFTITQGNNVLADTDLDANNIPDGNSPDGSASLTFQFPFNDDNDPSTYRDFAITNLFYWNNIIHDVAYHYGFDEVAGNFQENNYGNGGVGGDSVNADAQDGSGTNNANFGTPPDGGNPRMQMFVWIYPYSQIVTVNSGALAGDYFAKPANNGGTANGITADVELVVDTTAPTGDGCETITNNLTGKIALIN
;
A
#
# COMPACT_ATOMS: atom_id res chain seq x y z
N SER A 1 -6.61 -5.63 -13.24
CA SER A 1 -5.51 -6.51 -12.86
C SER A 1 -5.14 -6.18 -11.44
N VAL A 2 -5.02 -7.20 -10.61
CA VAL A 2 -4.86 -7.08 -9.15
C VAL A 2 -4.02 -8.25 -8.63
N PHE A 3 -3.64 -8.21 -7.35
CA PHE A 3 -3.25 -9.42 -6.64
C PHE A 3 -4.53 -10.16 -6.23
N PRO A 4 -4.82 -11.34 -6.83
CA PRO A 4 -6.10 -12.02 -6.64
C PRO A 4 -6.20 -12.69 -5.28
N ILE A 5 -7.41 -13.17 -4.94
CA ILE A 5 -7.62 -13.99 -3.74
C ILE A 5 -6.63 -15.16 -3.66
N GLY A 6 -6.01 -15.33 -2.50
CA GLY A 6 -4.94 -16.30 -2.28
C GLY A 6 -3.53 -15.75 -2.52
N VAL A 7 -3.38 -14.54 -3.08
CA VAL A 7 -2.11 -13.82 -3.19
C VAL A 7 -2.11 -12.66 -2.19
N GLU A 8 -1.47 -12.85 -1.04
CA GLU A 8 -1.44 -11.88 0.05
C GLU A 8 -0.61 -10.63 -0.26
N SER A 9 0.48 -10.78 -1.01
CA SER A 9 1.39 -9.67 -1.35
C SER A 9 2.20 -9.96 -2.62
N PRO A 10 2.94 -8.98 -3.16
CA PRO A 10 3.81 -9.18 -4.33
C PRO A 10 4.80 -10.34 -4.20
N ASN A 11 5.23 -10.67 -2.98
CA ASN A 11 6.16 -11.77 -2.71
C ASN A 11 5.49 -13.16 -2.71
N HIS A 12 4.16 -13.24 -2.75
CA HIS A 12 3.40 -14.49 -2.61
C HIS A 12 2.74 -14.96 -3.92
N GLY A 13 2.78 -14.15 -4.98
CA GLY A 13 2.17 -14.50 -6.26
C GLY A 13 2.19 -13.37 -7.26
N ALA A 14 1.78 -13.69 -8.49
CA ALA A 14 1.71 -12.73 -9.57
C ALA A 14 0.35 -12.04 -9.64
N ILE A 15 0.34 -10.87 -10.27
CA ILE A 15 -0.88 -10.16 -10.66
C ILE A 15 -1.64 -10.99 -11.70
N SER A 16 -2.97 -11.01 -11.60
CA SER A 16 -3.88 -11.62 -12.58
C SER A 16 -4.93 -10.63 -13.09
N ILE A 17 -5.60 -11.00 -14.18
CA ILE A 17 -6.81 -10.32 -14.66
C ILE A 17 -8.00 -11.10 -14.14
N GLU A 18 -8.77 -10.46 -13.27
CA GLU A 18 -10.05 -10.97 -12.78
C GLU A 18 -11.17 -10.40 -13.65
N ILE A 19 -12.03 -11.28 -14.17
CA ILE A 19 -13.15 -10.92 -15.06
C ILE A 19 -14.43 -11.13 -14.27
N ASP A 20 -15.27 -10.09 -14.17
CA ASP A 20 -16.53 -10.09 -13.44
C ASP A 20 -16.44 -10.77 -12.06
N PRO A 21 -15.51 -10.33 -11.18
CA PRO A 21 -15.18 -11.04 -9.94
C PRO A 21 -16.24 -10.96 -8.83
N TRP A 22 -17.33 -10.20 -9.04
CA TRP A 22 -18.36 -9.98 -8.03
C TRP A 22 -19.22 -11.21 -7.78
N ASP A 23 -19.63 -11.39 -6.52
CA ASP A 23 -20.64 -12.37 -6.15
C ASP A 23 -22.04 -11.79 -6.39
N LEU A 24 -22.85 -12.41 -7.25
CA LEU A 24 -24.18 -11.90 -7.58
C LEU A 24 -25.23 -12.04 -6.46
N THR A 25 -24.91 -12.70 -5.34
CA THR A 25 -25.76 -12.74 -4.15
C THR A 25 -25.49 -11.51 -3.29
N ALA A 26 -24.22 -11.20 -3.03
CA ALA A 26 -23.81 -10.08 -2.19
C ALA A 26 -23.80 -8.74 -2.95
N SER A 27 -23.37 -8.76 -4.21
CA SER A 27 -23.26 -7.61 -5.11
C SER A 27 -24.10 -7.83 -6.39
N PRO A 28 -25.45 -7.80 -6.30
CA PRO A 28 -26.36 -8.19 -7.38
C PRO A 28 -26.27 -7.32 -8.65
N PHE A 29 -25.72 -6.10 -8.54
CA PHE A 29 -25.52 -5.17 -9.65
C PHE A 29 -24.04 -4.99 -10.02
N GLY A 30 -23.18 -5.89 -9.53
CA GLY A 30 -21.73 -5.75 -9.64
C GLY A 30 -21.19 -4.67 -8.71
N TRP A 31 -19.92 -4.31 -8.90
CA TRP A 31 -19.21 -3.41 -7.98
C TRP A 31 -19.20 -1.93 -8.39
N HIS A 32 -19.84 -1.57 -9.52
CA HIS A 32 -19.76 -0.22 -10.12
C HIS A 32 -21.13 0.47 -10.20
N ASP A 33 -22.06 0.06 -9.36
CA ASP A 33 -23.42 0.59 -9.30
C ASP A 33 -23.78 0.88 -7.83
N THR A 34 -24.54 1.95 -7.60
CA THR A 34 -25.10 2.29 -6.28
C THR A 34 -26.62 2.40 -6.32
N ASN A 35 -27.25 2.45 -7.50
CA ASN A 35 -28.66 2.79 -7.61
C ASN A 35 -29.58 1.56 -7.80
N GLY A 36 -29.01 0.37 -8.01
CA GLY A 36 -29.74 -0.88 -8.20
C GLY A 36 -30.37 -1.01 -9.59
N ALA A 37 -29.89 -0.26 -10.58
CA ALA A 37 -30.29 -0.41 -11.97
C ALA A 37 -29.32 -1.33 -12.73
N ALA A 38 -29.80 -1.91 -13.81
CA ALA A 38 -28.95 -2.75 -14.65
C ALA A 38 -27.89 -1.91 -15.38
N GLY A 39 -26.62 -2.28 -15.18
CA GLY A 39 -25.46 -1.64 -15.79
C GLY A 39 -24.70 -0.77 -14.80
N ALA A 40 -23.40 -0.58 -15.05
CA ALA A 40 -22.57 0.26 -14.21
C ALA A 40 -22.94 1.74 -14.33
N GLU A 41 -23.04 2.42 -13.19
CA GLU A 41 -23.13 3.88 -13.11
C GLU A 41 -21.75 4.52 -13.21
N PHE A 42 -20.75 3.88 -12.59
CA PHE A 42 -19.39 4.39 -12.50
C PHE A 42 -18.46 3.63 -13.44
N THR A 43 -17.55 4.37 -14.06
CA THR A 43 -16.39 3.78 -14.77
C THR A 43 -15.12 3.85 -13.94
N ILE A 44 -15.20 4.41 -12.73
CA ILE A 44 -14.12 4.54 -11.76
C ILE A 44 -14.27 3.51 -10.63
N THR A 45 -13.32 3.47 -9.69
CA THR A 45 -13.31 2.58 -8.51
C THR A 45 -14.31 2.99 -7.43
N GLN A 46 -15.59 3.08 -7.82
CA GLN A 46 -16.71 3.47 -6.98
C GLN A 46 -17.91 2.56 -7.25
N GLY A 47 -18.61 2.15 -6.19
CA GLY A 47 -19.92 1.52 -6.28
C GLY A 47 -20.52 1.26 -4.90
N ASN A 48 -21.43 0.29 -4.82
CA ASN A 48 -22.27 0.09 -3.62
C ASN A 48 -21.47 -0.12 -2.34
N ASN A 49 -20.37 -0.86 -2.40
CA ASN A 49 -19.68 -1.35 -1.20
C ASN A 49 -18.54 -0.41 -0.77
N VAL A 50 -17.95 0.32 -1.72
CA VAL A 50 -16.73 1.11 -1.50
C VAL A 50 -16.56 2.20 -2.57
N LEU A 51 -16.05 3.35 -2.14
CA LEU A 51 -15.36 4.34 -2.97
C LEU A 51 -13.87 4.27 -2.62
N ALA A 52 -13.01 3.93 -3.58
CA ALA A 52 -11.56 3.95 -3.40
C ALA A 52 -10.92 5.10 -4.17
N ASP A 53 -10.15 5.95 -3.49
CA ASP A 53 -9.44 7.08 -4.10
C ASP A 53 -8.14 7.34 -3.30
N THR A 54 -7.38 8.38 -3.62
CA THR A 54 -6.34 8.91 -2.75
C THR A 54 -6.87 9.99 -1.80
N ASP A 55 -6.20 10.15 -0.67
CA ASP A 55 -6.30 11.31 0.24
C ASP A 55 -4.87 11.75 0.58
N LEU A 56 -4.17 12.33 -0.40
CA LEU A 56 -2.75 12.65 -0.27
C LEU A 56 -2.49 13.84 0.67
N ASP A 57 -3.48 14.72 0.85
CA ASP A 57 -3.37 15.92 1.69
C ASP A 57 -3.98 15.74 3.09
N ALA A 58 -4.51 14.55 3.39
CA ALA A 58 -5.06 14.15 4.68
C ALA A 58 -6.27 14.99 5.13
N ASN A 59 -7.06 15.48 4.17
CA ASN A 59 -8.21 16.34 4.46
C ASN A 59 -9.52 15.55 4.65
N ASN A 60 -9.48 14.23 4.52
CA ASN A 60 -10.62 13.32 4.53
C ASN A 60 -11.64 13.54 3.40
N ILE A 61 -11.17 13.99 2.24
CA ILE A 61 -11.97 14.20 1.03
C ILE A 61 -11.23 13.49 -0.11
N PRO A 62 -11.90 12.62 -0.88
CA PRO A 62 -11.30 12.00 -2.05
C PRO A 62 -10.67 13.05 -2.97
N ASP A 63 -9.44 12.83 -3.40
CA ASP A 63 -8.72 13.75 -4.29
C ASP A 63 -9.34 13.81 -5.70
N GLY A 64 -10.18 12.82 -6.07
CA GLY A 64 -10.75 12.69 -7.40
C GLY A 64 -9.79 12.06 -8.41
N ASN A 65 -8.82 11.29 -7.92
CA ASN A 65 -7.83 10.57 -8.72
C ASN A 65 -8.17 9.08 -8.89
N SER A 66 -9.39 8.69 -8.57
CA SER A 66 -9.92 7.35 -8.82
C SER A 66 -9.64 6.90 -10.27
N PRO A 67 -9.01 5.73 -10.49
CA PRO A 67 -8.71 5.25 -11.83
C PRO A 67 -9.96 4.99 -12.64
N ASP A 68 -9.95 5.32 -13.93
CA ASP A 68 -11.08 5.13 -14.87
C ASP A 68 -10.82 3.92 -15.78
N GLY A 69 -11.67 2.91 -15.69
CA GLY A 69 -11.68 1.71 -16.53
C GLY A 69 -12.34 1.92 -17.89
N SER A 70 -12.79 3.13 -18.21
CA SER A 70 -13.60 3.50 -19.38
C SER A 70 -14.95 2.78 -19.44
N ALA A 71 -15.69 2.97 -20.53
CA ALA A 71 -16.95 2.25 -20.78
C ALA A 71 -16.79 0.71 -20.81
N SER A 72 -15.57 0.19 -20.93
CA SER A 72 -15.29 -1.26 -20.92
C SER A 72 -14.92 -1.80 -19.53
N LEU A 73 -14.86 -0.96 -18.49
CA LEU A 73 -14.46 -1.34 -17.13
C LEU A 73 -13.14 -2.13 -17.07
N THR A 74 -12.17 -1.75 -17.91
CA THR A 74 -10.84 -2.37 -17.95
C THR A 74 -9.87 -1.63 -17.06
N PHE A 75 -9.69 -2.12 -15.84
CA PHE A 75 -8.74 -1.56 -14.88
C PHE A 75 -7.42 -2.32 -14.97
N GLN A 76 -6.54 -1.96 -15.91
CA GLN A 76 -5.22 -2.59 -16.07
C GLN A 76 -4.13 -1.53 -16.05
N PHE A 77 -3.46 -1.43 -14.91
CA PHE A 77 -2.44 -0.40 -14.66
C PHE A 77 -1.08 -1.04 -14.39
N PRO A 78 0.02 -0.37 -14.76
CA PRO A 78 1.36 -0.87 -14.51
C PRO A 78 1.63 -0.94 -13.01
N PHE A 79 2.37 -1.98 -12.62
CA PHE A 79 2.87 -2.15 -11.26
C PHE A 79 4.33 -2.61 -11.31
N ASN A 80 5.16 -1.95 -10.52
CA ASN A 80 6.52 -2.37 -10.23
C ASN A 80 6.82 -1.93 -8.80
N ASP A 81 7.00 -2.88 -7.89
CA ASP A 81 7.28 -2.64 -6.48
C ASP A 81 8.69 -2.11 -6.20
N ASP A 82 9.58 -2.15 -7.20
CA ASP A 82 10.88 -1.47 -7.14
C ASP A 82 10.77 0.06 -7.34
N ASN A 83 9.65 0.56 -7.84
CA ASN A 83 9.44 1.99 -8.08
C ASN A 83 8.88 2.71 -6.84
N ASP A 84 8.95 4.05 -6.85
CA ASP A 84 8.30 4.87 -5.85
C ASP A 84 6.76 4.65 -5.86
N PRO A 85 6.10 4.52 -4.68
CA PRO A 85 4.66 4.30 -4.59
C PRO A 85 3.79 5.27 -5.38
N SER A 86 4.23 6.52 -5.53
CA SER A 86 3.50 7.52 -6.32
C SER A 86 3.35 7.14 -7.80
N THR A 87 4.18 6.24 -8.32
CA THR A 87 4.20 5.85 -9.73
C THR A 87 3.18 4.77 -10.11
N TYR A 88 2.58 4.09 -9.13
CA TYR A 88 1.62 3.00 -9.33
C TYR A 88 0.32 3.18 -8.53
N ARG A 89 -0.08 4.44 -8.29
CA ARG A 89 -1.32 4.78 -7.57
C ARG A 89 -2.55 4.13 -8.19
N ASP A 90 -2.69 4.16 -9.52
CA ASP A 90 -3.86 3.58 -10.17
C ASP A 90 -3.99 2.08 -9.93
N PHE A 91 -2.86 1.37 -9.93
CA PHE A 91 -2.84 -0.04 -9.56
C PHE A 91 -3.18 -0.23 -8.08
N ALA A 92 -2.62 0.58 -7.18
CA ALA A 92 -2.87 0.49 -5.75
C ALA A 92 -4.36 0.73 -5.40
N ILE A 93 -4.99 1.75 -6.00
CA ILE A 93 -6.42 2.06 -5.81
C ILE A 93 -7.29 0.93 -6.38
N THR A 94 -6.98 0.44 -7.58
CA THR A 94 -7.70 -0.70 -8.19
C THR A 94 -7.62 -1.95 -7.31
N ASN A 95 -6.43 -2.24 -6.75
CA ASN A 95 -6.24 -3.37 -5.86
C ASN A 95 -6.98 -3.19 -4.53
N LEU A 96 -7.01 -1.99 -3.97
CA LEU A 96 -7.76 -1.66 -2.76
C LEU A 96 -9.27 -1.81 -2.96
N PHE A 97 -9.79 -1.31 -4.08
CA PHE A 97 -11.18 -1.45 -4.50
C PHE A 97 -11.57 -2.94 -4.64
N TYR A 98 -10.75 -3.73 -5.33
CA TYR A 98 -10.97 -5.18 -5.47
C TYR A 98 -11.06 -5.87 -4.11
N TRP A 99 -10.11 -5.63 -3.21
CA TRP A 99 -10.08 -6.32 -1.92
C TRP A 99 -11.20 -5.88 -0.96
N ASN A 100 -11.61 -4.60 -0.97
CA ASN A 100 -12.77 -4.16 -0.21
C ASN A 100 -14.05 -4.87 -0.68
N ASN A 101 -14.27 -4.96 -1.99
CA ASN A 101 -15.43 -5.66 -2.54
C ASN A 101 -15.39 -7.18 -2.28
N ILE A 102 -14.22 -7.83 -2.42
CA ILE A 102 -14.09 -9.26 -2.08
C ILE A 102 -14.41 -9.52 -0.60
N ILE A 103 -13.92 -8.67 0.30
CA ILE A 103 -14.20 -8.83 1.73
C ILE A 103 -15.68 -8.60 2.02
N HIS A 104 -16.31 -7.60 1.38
CA HIS A 104 -17.76 -7.41 1.44
C HIS A 104 -18.51 -8.69 1.02
N ASP A 105 -18.23 -9.18 -0.18
CA ASP A 105 -18.94 -10.32 -0.76
C ASP A 105 -18.76 -11.58 0.10
N VAL A 106 -17.55 -11.82 0.61
CA VAL A 106 -17.29 -12.92 1.54
C VAL A 106 -18.04 -12.73 2.86
N ALA A 107 -17.97 -11.55 3.48
CA ALA A 107 -18.60 -11.28 4.78
C ALA A 107 -20.14 -11.40 4.71
N TYR A 108 -20.74 -11.01 3.59
CA TYR A 108 -22.17 -11.18 3.32
C TYR A 108 -22.61 -12.64 3.48
N HIS A 109 -21.86 -13.59 2.89
CA HIS A 109 -22.12 -15.03 3.04
C HIS A 109 -21.95 -15.54 4.48
N TYR A 110 -21.23 -14.81 5.34
CA TYR A 110 -21.10 -15.09 6.76
C TYR A 110 -22.12 -14.34 7.64
N GLY A 111 -23.11 -13.68 7.03
CA GLY A 111 -24.22 -13.04 7.73
C GLY A 111 -23.97 -11.58 8.12
N PHE A 112 -22.93 -10.95 7.57
CA PHE A 112 -22.81 -9.49 7.60
C PHE A 112 -23.58 -8.90 6.41
N ASP A 113 -24.91 -8.95 6.53
CA ASP A 113 -25.89 -8.43 5.57
C ASP A 113 -26.39 -7.03 5.96
N GLU A 114 -27.35 -6.49 5.21
CA GLU A 114 -27.90 -5.15 5.44
C GLU A 114 -28.50 -4.99 6.84
N VAL A 115 -29.23 -5.99 7.34
CA VAL A 115 -29.86 -5.92 8.67
C VAL A 115 -28.82 -6.02 9.78
N ALA A 116 -27.70 -6.70 9.51
CA ALA A 116 -26.55 -6.77 10.40
C ALA A 116 -25.66 -5.50 10.38
N GLY A 117 -25.97 -4.53 9.51
CA GLY A 117 -25.25 -3.25 9.39
C GLY A 117 -23.98 -3.37 8.55
N ASN A 118 -24.07 -4.08 7.42
CA ASN A 118 -23.00 -4.09 6.43
C ASN A 118 -22.87 -2.73 5.73
N PHE A 119 -21.70 -2.49 5.12
CA PHE A 119 -21.38 -1.21 4.51
C PHE A 119 -21.85 -1.18 3.05
N GLN A 120 -22.97 -0.50 2.78
CA GLN A 120 -23.54 -0.38 1.44
C GLN A 120 -24.21 0.99 1.23
N GLU A 121 -23.98 1.62 0.07
CA GLU A 121 -24.73 2.84 -0.31
C GLU A 121 -26.23 2.57 -0.43
N ASN A 122 -26.60 1.42 -0.98
CA ASN A 122 -27.97 1.03 -1.22
C ASN A 122 -28.22 -0.40 -0.74
N ASN A 123 -29.13 -0.51 0.23
CA ASN A 123 -29.52 -1.78 0.83
C ASN A 123 -30.61 -2.51 0.04
N TYR A 124 -31.02 -1.98 -1.12
CA TYR A 124 -32.00 -2.58 -2.03
C TYR A 124 -33.35 -2.96 -1.38
N GLY A 125 -33.69 -2.32 -0.26
CA GLY A 125 -34.89 -2.60 0.52
C GLY A 125 -34.78 -3.80 1.48
N ASN A 126 -33.58 -4.36 1.68
CA ASN A 126 -33.33 -5.52 2.54
C ASN A 126 -33.32 -5.20 4.04
N GLY A 127 -33.30 -3.92 4.43
CA GLY A 127 -33.26 -3.47 5.82
C GLY A 127 -32.00 -2.65 6.12
N GLY A 128 -31.65 -2.51 7.40
CA GLY A 128 -30.49 -1.70 7.82
C GLY A 128 -30.64 -0.21 7.54
N VAL A 129 -29.54 0.53 7.72
CA VAL A 129 -29.40 1.93 7.31
C VAL A 129 -28.25 2.04 6.32
N GLY A 130 -28.57 2.07 5.03
CA GLY A 130 -27.55 2.25 3.98
C GLY A 130 -27.05 3.70 3.86
N GLY A 131 -26.33 3.97 2.79
CA GLY A 131 -25.62 5.24 2.57
C GLY A 131 -24.26 5.24 3.26
N ASP A 132 -23.67 4.06 3.45
CA ASP A 132 -22.51 3.85 4.30
C ASP A 132 -21.46 2.93 3.66
N SER A 133 -21.23 3.05 2.35
CA SER A 133 -20.07 2.41 1.73
C SER A 133 -18.76 2.83 2.38
N VAL A 134 -17.74 1.98 2.25
CA VAL A 134 -16.41 2.29 2.73
C VAL A 134 -15.78 3.42 1.90
N ASN A 135 -15.32 4.48 2.55
CA ASN A 135 -14.35 5.41 1.95
C ASN A 135 -12.95 4.82 2.15
N ALA A 136 -12.32 4.35 1.07
CA ALA A 136 -11.03 3.66 1.11
C ALA A 136 -9.92 4.52 0.50
N ASP A 137 -9.11 5.12 1.38
CA ASP A 137 -8.06 6.07 1.02
C ASP A 137 -6.74 5.32 0.78
N ALA A 138 -6.32 5.24 -0.48
CA ALA A 138 -5.05 4.67 -0.90
C ALA A 138 -3.92 5.69 -0.79
N GLN A 139 -2.79 5.26 -0.22
CA GLN A 139 -1.61 6.12 0.00
C GLN A 139 -1.93 7.41 0.77
N ASP A 140 -2.82 7.30 1.75
CA ASP A 140 -3.27 8.41 2.56
C ASP A 140 -2.09 9.14 3.23
N GLY A 141 -2.09 10.48 3.15
CA GLY A 141 -1.00 11.36 3.57
C GLY A 141 -0.92 11.61 5.07
N SER A 142 -1.89 11.15 5.86
CA SER A 142 -1.96 11.38 7.31
C SER A 142 -0.97 10.53 8.10
N GLY A 143 -0.38 9.51 7.48
CA GLY A 143 0.50 8.56 8.16
C GLY A 143 1.44 7.80 7.23
N THR A 144 2.29 6.99 7.85
CA THR A 144 3.18 6.01 7.18
C THR A 144 3.30 4.77 8.05
N ASN A 145 3.74 3.65 7.47
CA ASN A 145 4.07 2.40 8.19
C ASN A 145 2.92 1.80 9.03
N ASN A 146 1.68 2.04 8.65
CA ASN A 146 0.52 1.51 9.33
C ASN A 146 -0.71 1.52 8.40
N ALA A 147 -1.87 1.22 8.94
CA ALA A 147 -3.17 1.52 8.37
C ALA A 147 -4.15 1.73 9.52
N ASN A 148 -5.33 2.29 9.24
CA ASN A 148 -6.41 2.33 10.22
C ASN A 148 -7.80 2.20 9.56
N PHE A 149 -8.80 1.91 10.39
CA PHE A 149 -10.20 1.83 9.96
C PHE A 149 -11.10 2.43 11.05
N GLY A 150 -11.89 3.43 10.68
CA GLY A 150 -12.90 4.05 11.53
C GLY A 150 -14.29 3.54 11.19
N THR A 151 -14.99 2.97 12.16
CA THR A 151 -16.34 2.41 11.99
C THR A 151 -17.37 3.24 12.78
N PRO A 152 -18.07 4.20 12.14
CA PRO A 152 -19.21 4.88 12.76
C PRO A 152 -20.41 3.92 12.90
N PRO A 153 -21.50 4.34 13.58
CA PRO A 153 -22.76 3.59 13.54
C PRO A 153 -23.29 3.41 12.11
N ASP A 154 -24.09 2.37 11.90
CA ASP A 154 -24.82 2.04 10.65
C ASP A 154 -25.45 3.29 10.00
N GLY A 155 -25.26 3.44 8.69
CA GLY A 155 -25.65 4.64 7.93
C GLY A 155 -24.63 5.78 7.94
N GLY A 156 -23.46 5.59 8.56
CA GLY A 156 -22.31 6.47 8.41
C GLY A 156 -21.19 5.77 7.64
N ASN A 157 -20.64 6.41 6.61
CA ASN A 157 -19.55 5.81 5.85
C ASN A 157 -18.33 5.53 6.75
N PRO A 158 -17.88 4.27 6.90
CA PRO A 158 -16.60 4.00 7.51
C PRO A 158 -15.47 4.51 6.62
N ARG A 159 -14.31 4.71 7.22
CA ARG A 159 -13.10 5.17 6.52
C ARG A 159 -11.95 4.22 6.74
N MET A 160 -11.38 3.72 5.67
CA MET A 160 -10.15 2.93 5.64
C MET A 160 -9.02 3.81 5.14
N GLN A 161 -7.95 3.96 5.92
CA GLN A 161 -6.77 4.72 5.51
C GLN A 161 -5.58 3.79 5.37
N MET A 162 -5.09 3.62 4.13
CA MET A 162 -3.96 2.78 3.80
C MET A 162 -2.72 3.63 3.59
N PHE A 163 -1.73 3.51 4.47
CA PHE A 163 -0.52 4.33 4.39
C PHE A 163 0.60 3.67 3.59
N VAL A 164 1.46 4.50 3.02
CA VAL A 164 2.72 4.05 2.44
C VAL A 164 3.64 3.53 3.55
N TRP A 165 4.20 2.34 3.34
CA TRP A 165 5.32 1.86 4.15
C TRP A 165 6.61 2.50 3.67
N ILE A 166 7.15 3.42 4.48
CA ILE A 166 8.52 3.90 4.29
C ILE A 166 9.46 3.04 5.13
N TYR A 167 10.35 2.29 4.51
CA TYR A 167 11.42 1.68 5.28
C TYR A 167 12.29 2.81 5.88
N PRO A 168 12.73 2.75 7.15
CA PRO A 168 13.57 3.78 7.75
C PRO A 168 14.98 3.89 7.12
N TYR A 169 15.22 3.19 6.02
CA TYR A 169 16.48 3.17 5.27
C TYR A 169 16.34 3.99 3.99
N SER A 170 16.23 5.31 4.13
CA SER A 170 16.24 6.23 2.99
C SER A 170 17.64 6.42 2.37
N GLN A 171 18.65 5.70 2.87
CA GLN A 171 20.01 5.78 2.36
C GLN A 171 20.45 4.45 1.76
N ILE A 172 20.85 4.52 0.49
CA ILE A 172 21.51 3.44 -0.22
C ILE A 172 23.01 3.64 -0.08
N VAL A 173 23.70 2.60 0.40
CA VAL A 173 25.15 2.45 0.27
C VAL A 173 25.41 1.52 -0.89
N THR A 174 26.01 2.04 -1.96
CA THR A 174 26.40 1.24 -3.12
C THR A 174 27.83 0.74 -2.95
N VAL A 175 28.02 -0.58 -2.94
CA VAL A 175 29.32 -1.22 -3.06
C VAL A 175 29.62 -1.39 -4.55
N ASN A 176 30.52 -0.56 -5.06
CA ASN A 176 30.77 -0.45 -6.51
C ASN A 176 31.42 -1.69 -7.14
N SER A 177 32.13 -2.53 -6.36
CA SER A 177 32.86 -3.69 -6.90
C SER A 177 33.19 -4.74 -5.84
N GLY A 178 33.58 -5.95 -6.28
CA GLY A 178 33.95 -7.07 -5.41
C GLY A 178 32.83 -8.10 -5.23
N ALA A 179 33.05 -9.09 -4.35
CA ALA A 179 32.09 -10.16 -4.09
C ALA A 179 30.80 -9.67 -3.38
N LEU A 180 30.87 -8.47 -2.78
CA LEU A 180 29.75 -7.81 -2.11
C LEU A 180 29.24 -6.61 -2.94
N ALA A 181 29.46 -6.60 -4.26
CA ALA A 181 28.95 -5.51 -5.09
C ALA A 181 27.42 -5.51 -5.08
N GLY A 182 26.83 -4.34 -4.89
CA GLY A 182 25.37 -4.17 -4.81
C GLY A 182 24.96 -2.96 -3.99
N ASP A 183 23.66 -2.71 -3.99
CA ASP A 183 23.03 -1.67 -3.18
C ASP A 183 22.57 -2.24 -1.84
N TYR A 184 22.91 -1.54 -0.77
CA TYR A 184 22.58 -1.93 0.60
C TYR A 184 21.80 -0.82 1.29
N PHE A 185 20.74 -1.21 2.00
CA PHE A 185 19.99 -0.31 2.86
C PHE A 185 20.81 0.04 4.12
N ALA A 186 20.92 1.33 4.41
CA ALA A 186 21.68 1.84 5.54
C ALA A 186 20.90 2.88 6.35
N LYS A 187 21.33 3.08 7.60
CA LYS A 187 20.85 4.14 8.50
C LYS A 187 22.05 5.01 8.91
N PRO A 188 21.91 6.36 8.92
CA PRO A 188 22.90 7.22 9.57
C PRO A 188 23.12 6.80 11.04
N ALA A 189 24.38 6.79 11.48
CA ALA A 189 24.69 6.56 12.88
C ALA A 189 24.07 7.66 13.77
N ASN A 190 23.57 7.29 14.96
CA ASN A 190 22.93 8.24 15.89
C ASN A 190 23.86 9.43 16.27
N ASN A 191 25.18 9.23 16.20
CA ASN A 191 26.19 10.23 16.55
C ASN A 191 27.15 10.53 15.36
N GLY A 192 26.61 10.65 14.15
CA GLY A 192 27.38 10.97 12.93
C GLY A 192 26.92 12.27 12.25
N GLY A 193 27.82 12.92 11.53
CA GLY A 193 27.45 13.96 10.56
C GLY A 193 26.83 13.37 9.29
N THR A 194 26.23 14.20 8.46
CA THR A 194 25.69 13.77 7.17
C THR A 194 26.81 13.51 6.17
N ALA A 195 26.92 12.29 5.64
CA ALA A 195 27.80 11.94 4.54
C ALA A 195 27.03 12.02 3.21
N ASN A 196 27.19 13.12 2.47
CA ASN A 196 26.56 13.29 1.16
C ASN A 196 27.59 13.06 0.04
N GLY A 197 27.37 12.06 -0.81
CA GLY A 197 28.12 11.88 -2.05
C GLY A 197 29.59 11.45 -1.90
N ILE A 198 29.91 10.67 -0.86
CA ILE A 198 31.27 10.15 -0.66
C ILE A 198 31.41 8.82 -1.43
N THR A 199 32.47 8.70 -2.23
CA THR A 199 32.87 7.44 -2.86
C THR A 199 34.36 7.22 -2.59
N ALA A 200 34.68 6.12 -1.91
CA ALA A 200 36.05 5.71 -1.59
C ALA A 200 36.10 4.21 -1.27
N ASP A 201 37.31 3.65 -1.21
CA ASP A 201 37.51 2.24 -0.82
C ASP A 201 37.08 2.01 0.64
N VAL A 202 36.41 0.88 0.87
CA VAL A 202 36.02 0.44 2.22
C VAL A 202 37.14 -0.37 2.86
N GLU A 203 37.46 -0.09 4.13
CA GLU A 203 38.45 -0.82 4.92
C GLU A 203 37.91 -1.12 6.31
N LEU A 204 38.04 -2.37 6.77
CA LEU A 204 37.70 -2.75 8.14
C LEU A 204 38.65 -2.05 9.12
N VAL A 205 38.11 -1.40 10.16
CA VAL A 205 38.91 -0.84 11.25
C VAL A 205 39.64 -1.95 11.99
N VAL A 206 40.91 -1.73 12.33
CA VAL A 206 41.69 -2.64 13.15
C VAL A 206 42.23 -1.90 14.37
N ASP A 207 41.75 -2.21 15.56
CA ASP A 207 42.28 -1.68 16.83
C ASP A 207 43.20 -2.68 17.55
N THR A 208 43.63 -2.33 18.78
CA THR A 208 44.59 -3.10 19.56
C THR A 208 44.00 -4.21 20.43
N THR A 209 42.68 -4.28 20.62
CA THR A 209 42.05 -5.13 21.65
C THR A 209 40.91 -5.96 21.05
N ALA A 210 40.74 -7.21 21.47
CA ALA A 210 39.61 -8.01 20.98
C ALA A 210 38.27 -7.50 21.59
N PRO A 211 37.20 -7.33 20.78
CA PRO A 211 37.12 -7.57 19.34
C PRO A 211 37.76 -6.43 18.51
N THR A 212 38.74 -6.78 17.67
CA THR A 212 39.66 -5.80 17.04
C THR A 212 39.04 -4.96 15.92
N GLY A 213 37.73 -5.04 15.71
CA GLY A 213 37.01 -4.40 14.60
C GLY A 213 36.03 -3.33 15.05
N ASP A 214 35.91 -3.09 16.37
CA ASP A 214 34.93 -2.18 16.94
C ASP A 214 35.43 -0.72 17.03
N GLY A 215 36.75 -0.52 16.90
CA GLY A 215 37.37 0.80 16.87
C GLY A 215 37.31 1.55 18.19
N CYS A 216 37.14 0.85 19.32
CA CYS A 216 37.09 1.45 20.65
C CYS A 216 38.47 1.84 21.19
N GLU A 217 39.53 1.16 20.72
CA GLU A 217 40.92 1.42 21.10
C GLU A 217 41.76 2.06 19.99
N THR A 218 43.10 1.99 20.12
CA THR A 218 44.01 2.64 19.17
C THR A 218 43.93 1.93 17.82
N ILE A 219 43.43 2.64 16.82
CA ILE A 219 43.40 2.16 15.43
C ILE A 219 44.83 2.00 14.90
N THR A 220 45.11 0.85 14.31
CA THR A 220 46.45 0.41 13.88
C THR A 220 46.62 0.42 12.35
N ASN A 221 45.53 0.38 11.58
CA ASN A 221 45.58 0.41 10.11
C ASN A 221 45.36 1.83 9.54
N ASN A 222 45.86 2.07 8.32
CA ASN A 222 45.72 3.38 7.67
C ASN A 222 44.37 3.53 6.97
N LEU A 223 43.52 4.40 7.51
CA LEU A 223 42.18 4.71 7.01
C LEU A 223 42.11 6.04 6.23
N THR A 224 43.24 6.68 5.94
CA THR A 224 43.27 7.99 5.27
C THR A 224 42.62 7.90 3.88
N GLY A 225 41.56 8.68 3.65
CA GLY A 225 40.83 8.73 2.38
C GLY A 225 39.95 7.50 2.10
N LYS A 226 39.75 6.63 3.09
CA LYS A 226 38.91 5.42 3.01
C LYS A 226 37.60 5.60 3.78
N ILE A 227 36.61 4.76 3.48
CA ILE A 227 35.43 4.56 4.31
C ILE A 227 35.77 3.49 5.36
N ALA A 228 35.80 3.88 6.63
CA ALA A 228 36.05 2.96 7.73
C ALA A 228 34.80 2.10 8.01
N LEU A 229 34.95 0.78 7.96
CA LEU A 229 33.92 -0.18 8.37
C LEU A 229 34.23 -0.67 9.79
N ILE A 230 33.26 -0.58 10.68
CA ILE A 230 33.35 -1.02 12.08
C ILE A 230 32.37 -2.20 12.25
N ASN A 231 32.74 -3.24 13.01
CA ASN A 231 31.89 -4.41 13.25
C ASN A 231 31.90 -4.95 14.68
#